data_AF-G2ZDU6-F1
#
_entry.id   AF-G2ZDU6-F1
#
_cell.length_a   1.000
_cell.length_b   1.000
_cell.length_c   1.000
_cell.angle_alpha   90.00
_cell.angle_beta   90.00
_cell.angle_gamma   90.00
#
_symmetry.space_group_name_H-M   'P 1'
#
loop_
_entity.id
_entity.type
_entity.pdbx_description
1 polymer ?
#
loop_
_entity_poly.entity_id
_entity_poly.type
_entity_poly.pdbx_seq_one_letter_code
_entity_poly.pdbx_strand_id
1 'polypeptide(L)'
;MTKKLVICISIIALFLGGCSFSDQSENTSNVTEKTLTGAEFQFFDVGQGDSTLIQSEDGTTILIDTGRQDDDRILTYLKEAKVEKIDLLLLTHPHADHIGNADKVIATYKPKEIWMDGLTFSSSIYEKVIDAALASDATYKEPRRGDKASFGPFDLTVLSPDKLENDANNDSIAVKISYKDISAIFTGDAEKGREKEMAESGANLEADILDLGHHGSSTSNQPFFLDKVNPQVAVYSAELANSYGHPHIEVLEWLKDRDIQTYGTDVNGTVTIETDGEKIHVQTEKDGTPKPGSSYNKENSTQKTEDATSEELPETININTASSEELELLPLIGPALAEKIIAERPYQSIEDLKKINGIGDGIVRQIKEQGIAVTK
;
A
#
# COMPACT_ATOMS: atom_id res chain seq x y z
N MET A 1 -62.53 -60.44 -44.35
CA MET A 1 -61.78 -60.23 -45.61
C MET A 1 -61.82 -58.74 -45.94
N THR A 2 -60.91 -57.97 -45.35
CA THR A 2 -59.60 -57.53 -45.90
C THR A 2 -59.68 -56.35 -46.87
N LYS A 3 -59.00 -55.28 -46.43
CA LYS A 3 -58.43 -54.13 -47.15
C LYS A 3 -59.18 -52.81 -46.98
N LYS A 4 -58.67 -51.97 -46.08
CA LYS A 4 -58.59 -50.52 -46.31
C LYS A 4 -57.20 -50.00 -45.96
N LEU A 5 -56.63 -49.40 -46.98
CA LEU A 5 -55.43 -48.60 -47.13
C LEU A 5 -55.28 -47.57 -46.00
N VAL A 6 -54.13 -47.54 -45.32
CA VAL A 6 -53.74 -46.42 -44.45
C VAL A 6 -52.59 -45.69 -45.13
N ILE A 7 -52.82 -44.40 -45.36
CA ILE A 7 -51.92 -43.44 -46.00
C ILE A 7 -50.90 -42.97 -44.96
N CYS A 8 -49.61 -43.14 -45.24
CA CYS A 8 -48.52 -42.51 -44.48
C CYS A 8 -48.43 -41.03 -44.87
N ILE A 9 -48.70 -40.13 -43.92
CA ILE A 9 -48.33 -38.72 -44.02
C ILE A 9 -47.09 -38.53 -43.16
N SER A 10 -45.95 -38.30 -43.82
CA SER A 10 -44.70 -37.91 -43.19
C SER A 10 -44.76 -36.43 -42.84
N ILE A 11 -44.84 -36.09 -41.55
CA ILE A 11 -44.64 -34.74 -41.06
C ILE A 11 -43.17 -34.62 -40.62
N ILE A 12 -42.40 -33.86 -41.40
CA ILE A 12 -41.05 -33.42 -41.07
C ILE A 12 -41.19 -32.29 -40.04
N ALA A 13 -40.78 -32.54 -38.80
CA ALA A 13 -40.63 -31.51 -37.78
C ALA A 13 -39.16 -31.06 -37.75
N LEU A 14 -38.92 -29.81 -38.17
CA LEU A 14 -37.64 -29.13 -37.97
C LEU A 14 -37.45 -28.87 -36.47
N PHE A 15 -36.48 -29.55 -35.85
CA PHE A 15 -35.92 -29.13 -34.57
C PHE A 15 -34.84 -28.06 -34.82
N LEU A 16 -35.18 -26.80 -34.54
CA LEU A 16 -34.19 -25.76 -34.33
C LEU A 16 -33.56 -26.00 -32.95
N GLY A 17 -32.38 -26.62 -32.94
CA GLY A 17 -31.52 -26.70 -31.77
C GLY A 17 -30.97 -25.32 -31.47
N GLY A 18 -31.45 -24.68 -30.40
CA GLY A 18 -30.76 -23.59 -29.75
C GLY A 18 -29.59 -24.15 -28.96
N CYS A 19 -28.37 -23.94 -29.44
CA CYS A 19 -27.17 -24.11 -28.62
C CYS A 19 -27.12 -22.94 -27.64
N SER A 20 -27.52 -23.16 -26.39
CA SER A 20 -27.13 -22.29 -25.30
C SER A 20 -25.67 -22.59 -24.98
N PHE A 21 -24.79 -21.70 -25.42
CA PHE A 21 -23.40 -21.65 -24.97
C PHE A 21 -23.43 -21.26 -23.49
N SER A 22 -23.16 -22.22 -22.60
CA SER A 22 -22.90 -21.94 -21.19
C SER A 22 -21.46 -21.48 -21.04
N ASP A 23 -21.26 -20.17 -20.97
CA ASP A 23 -20.01 -19.60 -20.50
C ASP A 23 -19.98 -19.77 -18.98
N GLN A 24 -19.32 -20.83 -18.52
CA GLN A 24 -19.01 -21.06 -17.11
C GLN A 24 -17.54 -20.72 -16.92
N SER A 25 -17.31 -19.43 -16.73
CA SER A 25 -16.15 -18.87 -16.05
C SER A 25 -16.71 -18.16 -14.82
N GLU A 26 -17.12 -18.93 -13.81
CA GLU A 26 -17.33 -18.37 -12.47
C GLU A 26 -15.95 -18.03 -11.92
N ASN A 27 -15.52 -16.80 -12.13
CA ASN A 27 -14.46 -16.20 -11.35
C ASN A 27 -15.05 -16.01 -9.95
N THR A 28 -14.91 -17.00 -9.07
CA THR A 28 -15.39 -16.94 -7.70
C THR A 28 -14.52 -15.95 -6.93
N SER A 29 -14.83 -14.67 -7.03
CA SER A 29 -14.26 -13.66 -6.15
C SER A 29 -14.53 -14.09 -4.71
N ASN A 30 -13.48 -14.19 -3.87
CA ASN A 30 -13.66 -14.47 -2.45
C ASN A 30 -14.23 -13.25 -1.71
N VAL A 31 -14.35 -12.10 -2.40
CA VAL A 31 -15.00 -10.88 -1.89
C VAL A 31 -16.52 -11.05 -1.86
N THR A 32 -17.13 -10.85 -0.69
CA THR A 32 -18.58 -10.88 -0.47
C THR A 32 -19.10 -9.54 0.05
N GLU A 33 -20.39 -9.27 -0.16
CA GLU A 33 -21.10 -8.08 0.33
C GLU A 33 -21.63 -8.21 1.77
N LYS A 34 -21.46 -9.39 2.38
CA LYS A 34 -21.97 -9.69 3.72
C LYS A 34 -20.85 -9.62 4.74
N THR A 35 -21.13 -9.02 5.88
CA THR A 35 -20.28 -9.07 7.06
C THR A 35 -19.92 -10.50 7.46
N LEU A 36 -18.67 -10.73 7.82
CA LEU A 36 -18.13 -12.03 8.19
C LEU A 36 -17.66 -12.02 9.65
N THR A 37 -17.51 -13.22 10.21
CA THR A 37 -16.96 -13.38 11.56
C THR A 37 -15.83 -14.40 11.52
N GLY A 38 -14.75 -14.16 12.25
CA GLY A 38 -13.59 -15.05 12.29
C GLY A 38 -12.32 -14.28 12.60
N ALA A 39 -11.84 -13.50 11.63
CA ALA A 39 -10.75 -12.55 11.78
C ALA A 39 -11.06 -11.24 11.08
N GLU A 40 -10.40 -10.18 11.53
CA GLU A 40 -10.57 -8.82 11.04
C GLU A 40 -9.19 -8.15 10.90
N PHE A 41 -8.99 -7.43 9.78
CA PHE A 41 -7.81 -6.61 9.49
C PHE A 41 -8.28 -5.16 9.33
N GLN A 42 -7.93 -4.28 10.28
CA GLN A 42 -8.27 -2.86 10.27
C GLN A 42 -7.04 -2.03 9.93
N PHE A 43 -7.04 -1.42 8.75
CA PHE A 43 -6.05 -0.46 8.29
C PHE A 43 -6.51 0.93 8.72
N PHE A 44 -5.91 1.46 9.78
CA PHE A 44 -6.37 2.71 10.38
C PHE A 44 -5.96 3.93 9.57
N ASP A 45 -6.87 4.92 9.46
CA ASP A 45 -6.55 6.25 8.93
C ASP A 45 -5.74 7.07 9.95
N VAL A 46 -4.45 6.74 10.08
CA VAL A 46 -3.47 7.43 10.95
C VAL A 46 -2.83 8.65 10.28
N GLY A 47 -3.40 9.15 9.18
CA GLY A 47 -2.77 10.16 8.35
C GLY A 47 -1.57 9.59 7.57
N GLN A 48 -0.45 10.31 7.56
CA GLN A 48 0.76 9.84 6.89
C GLN A 48 1.43 8.81 7.80
N GLY A 49 1.50 7.56 7.37
CA GLY A 49 2.05 6.47 8.16
C GLY A 49 1.12 5.26 8.15
N ASP A 50 1.58 4.20 8.81
CA ASP A 50 0.89 2.91 8.82
C ASP A 50 0.53 2.50 10.25
N SER A 51 -0.66 1.91 10.40
CA SER A 51 -1.02 1.11 11.57
C SER A 51 -2.16 0.17 11.24
N THR A 52 -1.91 -1.13 11.37
CA THR A 52 -2.87 -2.18 11.05
C THR A 52 -3.11 -3.09 12.24
N LEU A 53 -4.36 -3.15 12.69
CA LEU A 53 -4.81 -4.03 13.76
C LEU A 53 -5.42 -5.30 13.18
N ILE A 54 -4.97 -6.45 13.68
CA ILE A 54 -5.46 -7.77 13.25
C ILE A 54 -6.00 -8.49 14.48
N GLN A 55 -7.26 -8.93 14.43
CA GLN A 55 -7.91 -9.61 15.54
C GLN A 55 -8.66 -10.85 15.08
N SER A 56 -8.71 -11.87 15.94
CA SER A 56 -9.59 -13.03 15.77
C SER A 56 -10.61 -13.15 16.89
N GLU A 57 -11.67 -13.93 16.65
CA GLU A 57 -12.75 -14.17 17.62
C GLU A 57 -12.28 -14.74 18.97
N ASP A 58 -11.13 -15.43 19.01
CA ASP A 58 -10.54 -15.93 20.25
C ASP A 58 -9.83 -14.85 21.09
N GLY A 59 -9.85 -13.60 20.62
CA GLY A 59 -9.23 -12.45 21.25
C GLY A 59 -7.72 -12.38 21.05
N THR A 60 -7.16 -13.10 20.08
CA THR A 60 -5.77 -12.88 19.64
C THR A 60 -5.67 -11.55 18.90
N THR A 61 -4.67 -10.75 19.26
CA THR A 61 -4.47 -9.40 18.70
C THR A 61 -3.03 -9.22 18.23
N ILE A 62 -2.86 -8.80 16.98
CA ILE A 62 -1.59 -8.37 16.40
C ILE A 62 -1.74 -6.89 16.00
N LEU A 63 -0.75 -6.07 16.31
CA LEU A 63 -0.66 -4.69 15.81
C LEU A 63 0.61 -4.55 15.00
N ILE A 64 0.48 -4.09 13.77
CA ILE A 64 1.59 -3.75 12.87
C ILE A 64 1.67 -2.24 12.79
N ASP A 65 2.80 -1.67 13.21
CA ASP A 65 3.06 -0.23 13.25
C ASP A 65 2.02 0.61 14.03
N THR A 66 2.32 1.89 14.23
CA THR A 66 1.69 2.76 15.24
C THR A 66 1.52 4.21 14.80
N GLY A 67 1.69 4.50 13.50
CA GLY A 67 1.58 5.85 12.97
C GLY A 67 2.63 6.84 13.54
N ARG A 68 2.36 8.14 13.38
CA ARG A 68 3.28 9.23 13.75
C ARG A 68 3.24 9.65 15.20
N GLN A 69 4.36 10.13 15.75
CA GLN A 69 4.42 10.60 17.14
C GLN A 69 3.60 11.86 17.41
N ASP A 70 3.46 12.74 16.41
CA ASP A 70 2.71 14.01 16.52
C ASP A 70 1.20 13.84 16.31
N ASP A 71 0.74 12.63 16.03
CA ASP A 71 -0.68 12.27 15.92
C ASP A 71 -0.97 10.98 16.72
N ASP A 72 -1.65 11.11 17.85
CA ASP A 72 -1.93 9.99 18.76
C ASP A 72 -3.29 9.32 18.52
N ARG A 73 -3.95 9.59 17.39
CA ARG A 73 -5.27 9.02 17.08
C ARG A 73 -5.29 7.50 17.09
N ILE A 74 -4.15 6.85 16.84
CA ILE A 74 -4.02 5.39 16.98
C ILE A 74 -4.45 4.90 18.37
N LEU A 75 -4.16 5.64 19.45
CA LEU A 75 -4.58 5.27 20.80
C LEU A 75 -6.10 5.36 20.96
N THR A 76 -6.74 6.28 20.23
CA THR A 76 -8.21 6.37 20.16
C THR A 76 -8.77 5.18 19.39
N TYR A 77 -8.22 4.86 18.22
CA TYR A 77 -8.66 3.70 17.43
C TYR A 77 -8.51 2.37 18.19
N LEU A 78 -7.36 2.12 18.83
CA LEU A 78 -7.17 0.91 19.63
C LEU A 78 -8.17 0.82 20.80
N LYS A 79 -8.55 1.95 21.39
CA LYS A 79 -9.58 2.00 22.44
C LYS A 79 -10.98 1.73 21.88
N GLU A 80 -11.32 2.29 20.73
CA GLU A 80 -12.61 2.09 20.05
C GLU A 80 -12.77 0.65 19.54
N ALA A 81 -11.69 0.05 19.05
CA ALA A 81 -11.57 -1.37 18.71
C ALA A 81 -11.53 -2.28 19.96
N LYS A 82 -11.62 -1.72 21.18
CA LYS A 82 -11.64 -2.45 22.46
C LYS A 82 -10.45 -3.38 22.63
N VAL A 83 -9.27 -2.95 22.19
CA VAL A 83 -8.03 -3.70 22.41
C VAL A 83 -7.74 -3.74 23.92
N GLU A 84 -7.73 -4.94 24.50
CA GLU A 84 -7.39 -5.15 25.92
C GLU A 84 -5.96 -5.65 26.12
N LYS A 85 -5.41 -6.32 25.10
CA LYS A 85 -4.05 -6.87 25.05
C LYS A 85 -3.55 -6.90 23.61
N ILE A 86 -2.24 -6.93 23.46
CA ILE A 86 -1.55 -7.17 22.19
C ILE A 86 -0.69 -8.44 22.36
N ASP A 87 -0.93 -9.46 21.54
CA ASP A 87 -0.12 -10.69 21.55
C ASP A 87 1.20 -10.47 20.78
N LEU A 88 1.16 -9.71 19.68
CA LEU A 88 2.33 -9.27 18.93
C LEU A 88 2.21 -7.79 18.57
N LEU A 89 3.21 -6.99 18.94
CA LEU A 89 3.47 -5.69 18.34
C LEU A 89 4.62 -5.84 17.35
N LEU A 90 4.35 -5.72 16.06
CA LEU A 90 5.35 -5.78 14.99
C LEU A 90 5.61 -4.35 14.50
N LEU A 91 6.84 -3.87 14.68
CA LEU A 91 7.30 -2.58 14.17
C LEU A 91 8.18 -2.84 12.96
N THR A 92 7.71 -2.43 11.78
CA THR A 92 8.33 -2.83 10.50
C THR A 92 9.74 -2.28 10.38
N HIS A 93 9.94 -0.99 10.65
CA HIS A 93 11.21 -0.28 10.55
C HIS A 93 11.18 1.02 11.38
N PRO A 94 12.31 1.74 11.59
CA PRO A 94 12.40 2.75 12.65
C PRO A 94 11.91 4.16 12.28
N HIS A 95 11.24 4.33 11.14
CA HIS A 95 10.74 5.65 10.74
C HIS A 95 9.57 6.14 11.60
N ALA A 96 9.50 7.46 11.71
CA ALA A 96 8.66 8.15 12.69
C ALA A 96 7.16 7.94 12.47
N ASP A 97 6.75 7.71 11.24
CA ASP A 97 5.41 7.42 10.76
C ASP A 97 4.99 5.95 10.90
N HIS A 98 5.89 5.10 11.37
CA HIS A 98 5.63 3.70 11.70
C HIS A 98 5.72 3.45 13.22
N ILE A 99 6.77 3.93 13.89
CA ILE A 99 7.01 3.65 15.32
C ILE A 99 6.61 4.79 16.26
N GLY A 100 5.95 5.82 15.75
CA GLY A 100 5.78 7.10 16.42
C GLY A 100 5.03 7.04 17.76
N ASN A 101 4.07 6.13 17.91
CA ASN A 101 3.34 5.92 19.16
C ASN A 101 3.68 4.59 19.85
N ALA A 102 4.69 3.85 19.38
CA ALA A 102 5.01 2.54 19.91
C ALA A 102 5.37 2.57 21.40
N ASP A 103 6.05 3.61 21.89
CA ASP A 103 6.34 3.79 23.31
C ASP A 103 5.06 3.87 24.16
N LYS A 104 4.07 4.65 23.71
CA LYS A 104 2.76 4.78 24.36
C LYS A 104 1.96 3.48 24.28
N VAL A 105 2.00 2.79 23.14
CA VAL A 105 1.33 1.50 22.93
C VAL A 105 1.92 0.42 23.85
N ILE A 106 3.25 0.32 23.93
CA ILE A 106 3.94 -0.63 24.81
C ILE A 106 3.54 -0.38 26.27
N ALA A 107 3.57 0.87 26.72
CA ALA A 107 3.23 1.23 28.09
C ALA A 107 1.75 0.94 28.43
N THR A 108 0.84 1.14 27.48
CA THR A 108 -0.61 1.04 27.71
C THR A 108 -1.12 -0.39 27.59
N TYR A 109 -0.78 -1.08 26.50
CA TYR A 109 -1.36 -2.37 26.12
C TYR A 109 -0.47 -3.57 26.46
N LYS A 110 0.78 -3.33 26.88
CA LYS A 110 1.73 -4.34 27.35
C LYS A 110 1.82 -5.56 26.43
N PRO A 111 2.34 -5.39 25.20
CA PRO A 111 2.47 -6.48 24.26
C PRO A 111 3.19 -7.69 24.88
N LYS A 112 2.76 -8.91 24.54
CA LYS A 112 3.48 -10.12 24.97
C LYS A 112 4.81 -10.27 24.23
N GLU A 113 4.82 -9.91 22.95
CA GLU A 113 5.99 -9.98 22.09
C GLU A 113 6.10 -8.69 21.26
N ILE A 114 7.32 -8.20 21.10
CA ILE A 114 7.66 -7.03 20.28
C ILE A 114 8.66 -7.48 19.22
N TRP A 115 8.33 -7.28 17.95
CA TRP A 115 9.24 -7.48 16.83
C TRP A 115 9.71 -6.13 16.31
N MET A 116 11.01 -6.01 16.06
CA MET A 116 11.63 -4.89 15.38
C MET A 116 12.66 -5.40 14.37
N ASP A 117 12.97 -4.63 13.34
CA ASP A 117 13.97 -5.00 12.33
C ASP A 117 15.39 -5.22 12.93
N GLY A 118 15.71 -4.57 14.04
CA GLY A 118 17.04 -4.61 14.66
C GLY A 118 18.01 -3.60 14.07
N LEU A 119 17.54 -2.69 13.20
CA LEU A 119 18.35 -1.59 12.72
C LEU A 119 18.49 -0.55 13.83
N THR A 120 19.73 -0.19 14.17
CA THR A 120 19.97 0.93 15.09
C THR A 120 19.72 2.24 14.36
N PHE A 121 18.83 3.08 14.90
CA PHE A 121 18.43 4.33 14.27
C PHE A 121 18.63 5.52 15.21
N SER A 122 19.24 6.59 14.70
CA SER A 122 19.55 7.78 15.50
C SER A 122 18.37 8.75 15.51
N SER A 123 17.31 8.42 16.26
CA SER A 123 16.18 9.32 16.49
C SER A 123 15.68 9.24 17.93
N SER A 124 15.17 10.36 18.46
CA SER A 124 14.56 10.38 19.80
C SER A 124 13.31 9.52 19.91
N ILE A 125 12.63 9.25 18.78
CA ILE A 125 11.49 8.34 18.72
C ILE A 125 11.98 6.91 18.93
N TYR A 126 12.99 6.49 18.17
CA TYR A 126 13.58 5.15 18.30
C TYR A 126 14.10 4.90 19.72
N GLU A 127 14.82 5.87 20.30
CA GLU A 127 15.31 5.78 21.70
C GLU A 127 14.17 5.53 22.69
N LYS A 128 13.06 6.27 22.60
CA LYS A 128 11.89 6.08 23.47
C LYS A 128 11.26 4.69 23.31
N VAL A 129 11.21 4.17 22.08
CA VAL A 129 10.65 2.84 21.80
C VAL A 129 11.53 1.76 22.40
N ILE A 130 12.86 1.87 22.26
CA ILE A 130 13.80 0.95 22.90
C ILE A 130 13.70 1.01 24.42
N ASP A 131 13.64 2.21 25.02
CA ASP A 131 13.44 2.38 26.46
C ASP A 131 12.14 1.74 26.94
N ALA A 132 11.04 1.94 26.21
CA ALA A 132 9.75 1.33 26.52
C ALA A 132 9.78 -0.20 26.41
N ALA A 133 10.42 -0.74 25.37
CA ALA A 133 10.59 -2.18 25.19
C ALA A 133 11.44 -2.80 26.32
N LEU A 134 12.56 -2.17 26.69
CA LEU A 134 13.43 -2.61 27.79
C LEU A 134 12.75 -2.52 29.17
N ALA A 135 11.84 -1.56 29.36
CA ALA A 135 11.06 -1.42 30.58
C ALA A 135 9.85 -2.37 30.65
N SER A 136 9.52 -3.05 29.56
CA SER A 136 8.40 -3.98 29.46
C SER A 136 8.81 -5.41 29.83
N ASP A 137 7.82 -6.26 30.14
CA ASP A 137 8.02 -7.71 30.29
C ASP A 137 7.90 -8.47 28.94
N ALA A 138 7.85 -7.75 27.81
CA ALA A 138 7.65 -8.34 26.50
C ALA A 138 8.87 -9.15 26.05
N THR A 139 8.63 -10.22 25.31
CA THR A 139 9.71 -10.89 24.57
C THR A 139 10.10 -10.02 23.36
N TYR A 140 11.38 -9.67 23.25
CA TYR A 140 11.89 -8.91 22.11
C TYR A 140 12.51 -9.84 21.06
N LYS A 141 12.19 -9.63 19.78
CA LYS A 141 12.79 -10.38 18.66
C LYS A 141 13.12 -9.49 17.46
N GLU A 142 14.15 -9.91 16.74
CA GLU A 142 14.58 -9.33 15.46
C GLU A 142 14.49 -10.40 14.36
N PRO A 143 13.29 -10.65 13.81
CA PRO A 143 13.08 -11.76 12.88
C PRO A 143 13.77 -11.52 11.52
N ARG A 144 14.10 -12.61 10.84
CA ARG A 144 14.66 -12.61 9.48
C ARG A 144 13.87 -13.51 8.55
N ARG A 145 14.08 -13.33 7.24
CA ARG A 145 13.43 -14.12 6.19
C ARG A 145 13.49 -15.62 6.50
N GLY A 146 12.33 -16.27 6.47
CA GLY A 146 12.17 -17.69 6.75
C GLY A 146 11.81 -18.02 8.19
N ASP A 147 11.95 -17.08 9.13
CA ASP A 147 11.42 -17.24 10.49
C ASP A 147 9.90 -17.38 10.45
N LYS A 148 9.39 -18.18 11.38
CA LYS A 148 7.97 -18.49 11.51
C LYS A 148 7.52 -18.38 12.96
N ALA A 149 6.31 -17.91 13.16
CA ALA A 149 5.65 -17.88 14.46
C ALA A 149 4.15 -18.09 14.27
N SER A 150 3.46 -18.42 15.36
CA SER A 150 2.00 -18.47 15.37
C SER A 150 1.48 -17.73 16.59
N PHE A 151 0.47 -16.90 16.40
CA PHE A 151 -0.25 -16.20 17.45
C PHE A 151 -1.72 -16.56 17.31
N GLY A 152 -2.25 -17.33 18.26
CA GLY A 152 -3.61 -17.86 18.17
C GLY A 152 -3.84 -18.59 16.84
N PRO A 153 -4.82 -18.19 16.02
CA PRO A 153 -5.10 -18.82 14.73
C PRO A 153 -4.28 -18.24 13.56
N PHE A 154 -3.39 -17.27 13.81
CA PHE A 154 -2.58 -16.64 12.78
C PHE A 154 -1.20 -17.29 12.67
N ASP A 155 -0.86 -17.76 11.48
CA ASP A 155 0.48 -18.23 11.13
C ASP A 155 1.26 -17.13 10.40
N LEU A 156 2.43 -16.79 10.91
CA LEU A 156 3.30 -15.74 10.36
C LEU A 156 4.54 -16.36 9.73
N THR A 157 4.90 -15.87 8.54
CA THR A 157 6.19 -16.14 7.91
C THR A 157 6.85 -14.83 7.52
N VAL A 158 8.07 -14.61 8.00
CA VAL A 158 8.84 -13.42 7.68
C VAL A 158 9.43 -13.57 6.28
N LEU A 159 9.18 -12.59 5.42
CA LEU A 159 9.57 -12.56 4.01
C LEU A 159 10.82 -11.71 3.77
N SER A 160 11.02 -10.67 4.58
CA SER A 160 12.15 -9.72 4.52
C SER A 160 12.39 -9.16 5.93
N PRO A 161 13.61 -8.70 6.28
CA PRO A 161 14.86 -8.84 5.52
C PRO A 161 15.55 -10.18 5.82
N ASP A 162 16.40 -10.65 4.89
CA ASP A 162 17.33 -11.76 5.17
C ASP A 162 18.50 -11.28 6.03
N LYS A 163 18.96 -10.06 5.76
CA LYS A 163 20.03 -9.37 6.48
C LYS A 163 19.79 -7.87 6.39
N LEU A 164 20.24 -7.15 7.42
CA LEU A 164 20.21 -5.69 7.42
C LEU A 164 21.24 -5.12 6.46
N GLU A 165 20.88 -4.02 5.79
CA GLU A 165 21.75 -3.28 4.86
C GLU A 165 21.95 -1.81 5.27
N ASN A 166 21.46 -1.42 6.46
CA ASN A 166 21.46 -0.06 6.98
C ASN A 166 20.65 0.91 6.11
N ASP A 167 19.52 0.42 5.62
CA ASP A 167 18.53 1.17 4.88
C ASP A 167 17.20 0.95 5.59
N ALA A 168 16.69 1.97 6.27
CA ALA A 168 15.51 1.81 7.13
C ALA A 168 14.31 1.27 6.36
N ASN A 169 14.06 1.75 5.14
CA ASN A 169 12.95 1.29 4.32
C ASN A 169 13.16 -0.16 3.88
N ASN A 170 14.32 -0.45 3.30
CA ASN A 170 14.62 -1.80 2.80
C ASN A 170 14.89 -2.81 3.93
N ASP A 171 15.16 -2.39 5.15
CA ASP A 171 15.30 -3.29 6.30
C ASP A 171 13.95 -3.57 6.99
N SER A 172 12.84 -3.06 6.44
CA SER A 172 11.48 -3.37 6.88
C SER A 172 11.24 -4.87 7.03
N ILE A 173 10.64 -5.25 8.17
CA ILE A 173 10.06 -6.57 8.34
C ILE A 173 8.85 -6.69 7.42
N ALA A 174 9.01 -7.43 6.33
CA ALA A 174 7.88 -7.88 5.52
C ALA A 174 7.40 -9.23 6.05
N VAL A 175 6.10 -9.39 6.23
CA VAL A 175 5.49 -10.60 6.80
C VAL A 175 4.29 -11.04 5.98
N LYS A 176 4.16 -12.37 5.81
CA LYS A 176 2.92 -13.01 5.39
C LYS A 176 2.20 -13.53 6.62
N ILE A 177 0.92 -13.19 6.74
CA ILE A 177 0.03 -13.63 7.82
C ILE A 177 -1.09 -14.45 7.20
N SER A 178 -1.27 -15.69 7.67
CA SER A 178 -2.30 -16.62 7.21
C SER A 178 -3.32 -16.88 8.31
N TYR A 179 -4.60 -16.85 7.94
CA TYR A 179 -5.73 -17.28 8.75
C TYR A 179 -6.60 -18.22 7.91
N LYS A 180 -6.49 -19.52 8.20
CA LYS A 180 -7.07 -20.60 7.37
C LYS A 180 -6.64 -20.45 5.91
N ASP A 181 -7.57 -20.30 4.97
CA ASP A 181 -7.28 -20.21 3.53
C ASP A 181 -7.03 -18.77 3.07
N ILE A 182 -7.24 -17.77 3.93
CA ILE A 182 -6.96 -16.36 3.63
C ILE A 182 -5.56 -15.98 4.10
N SER A 183 -4.85 -15.20 3.28
CA SER A 183 -3.57 -14.62 3.67
C SER A 183 -3.40 -13.17 3.28
N ALA A 184 -2.61 -12.45 4.08
CA ALA A 184 -2.26 -11.05 3.90
C ALA A 184 -0.73 -10.89 3.88
N ILE A 185 -0.23 -9.98 3.06
CA ILE A 185 1.17 -9.56 3.08
C ILE A 185 1.27 -8.10 3.49
N PHE A 186 2.17 -7.85 4.43
CA PHE A 186 2.57 -6.52 4.90
C PHE A 186 4.04 -6.32 4.58
N THR A 187 4.39 -5.25 3.88
CA THR A 187 5.78 -5.02 3.44
C THR A 187 6.50 -3.92 4.20
N GLY A 188 5.78 -3.12 5.00
CA GLY A 188 6.30 -1.82 5.45
C GLY A 188 6.77 -1.01 4.24
N ASP A 189 7.94 -0.40 4.35
CA ASP A 189 8.48 0.46 3.30
C ASP A 189 9.48 -0.23 2.38
N ALA A 190 9.46 -1.57 2.33
CA ALA A 190 10.35 -2.34 1.47
C ALA A 190 10.24 -1.87 0.00
N GLU A 191 11.37 -1.51 -0.60
CA GLU A 191 11.41 -1.00 -1.97
C GLU A 191 11.74 -2.12 -2.97
N LYS A 192 11.75 -1.76 -4.26
CA LYS A 192 12.03 -2.63 -5.41
C LYS A 192 13.13 -3.67 -5.19
N GLY A 193 14.22 -3.29 -4.52
CA GLY A 193 15.33 -4.20 -4.24
C GLY A 193 14.88 -5.40 -3.40
N ARG A 194 14.18 -5.14 -2.30
CA ARG A 194 13.64 -6.16 -1.39
C ARG A 194 12.48 -6.92 -1.98
N GLU A 195 11.61 -6.25 -2.73
CA GLU A 195 10.55 -6.93 -3.49
C GLU A 195 11.12 -7.99 -4.44
N LYS A 196 12.22 -7.65 -5.12
CA LYS A 196 12.93 -8.59 -6.00
C LYS A 196 13.51 -9.74 -5.20
N GLU A 197 14.15 -9.48 -4.06
CA GLU A 197 14.66 -10.53 -3.18
C GLU A 197 13.56 -11.46 -2.66
N MET A 198 12.40 -10.92 -2.27
CA MET A 198 11.23 -11.70 -1.87
C MET A 198 10.75 -12.58 -3.03
N ALA A 199 10.57 -11.99 -4.22
CA ALA A 199 10.09 -12.70 -5.41
C ALA A 199 11.04 -13.82 -5.90
N GLU A 200 12.35 -13.64 -5.69
CA GLU A 200 13.38 -14.59 -6.08
C GLU A 200 13.73 -15.61 -4.98
N SER A 201 13.24 -15.42 -3.75
CA SER A 201 13.55 -16.28 -2.60
C SER A 201 13.01 -17.71 -2.69
N GLY A 202 12.00 -17.94 -3.54
CA GLY A 202 11.24 -19.19 -3.57
C GLY A 202 10.15 -19.29 -2.50
N ALA A 203 9.96 -18.25 -1.68
CA ALA A 203 8.80 -18.16 -0.78
C ALA A 203 7.49 -18.05 -1.57
N ASN A 204 6.40 -18.60 -1.02
CA ASN A 204 5.08 -18.42 -1.60
C ASN A 204 4.52 -17.03 -1.24
N LEU A 205 4.56 -16.12 -2.22
CA LEU A 205 4.06 -14.75 -2.07
C LEU A 205 2.57 -14.58 -2.39
N GLU A 206 1.88 -15.60 -2.90
CA GLU A 206 0.44 -15.47 -3.19
C GLU A 206 -0.33 -15.08 -1.93
N ALA A 207 -1.12 -14.01 -1.97
CA ALA A 207 -1.94 -13.55 -0.85
C ALA A 207 -3.23 -12.91 -1.33
N ASP A 208 -4.28 -12.90 -0.52
CA ASP A 208 -5.58 -12.30 -0.86
C ASP A 208 -5.57 -10.78 -0.60
N ILE A 209 -4.84 -10.36 0.43
CA ILE A 209 -4.75 -8.98 0.89
C ILE A 209 -3.29 -8.51 0.79
N LEU A 210 -3.07 -7.32 0.24
CA LEU A 210 -1.77 -6.66 0.22
C LEU A 210 -1.87 -5.28 0.87
N ASP A 211 -1.07 -5.06 1.91
CA ASP A 211 -0.74 -3.71 2.37
C ASP A 211 0.36 -3.14 1.45
N LEU A 212 0.04 -2.07 0.73
CA LEU A 212 0.91 -1.51 -0.29
C LEU A 212 2.11 -0.83 0.34
N GLY A 213 3.30 -1.26 -0.06
CA GLY A 213 4.53 -0.79 0.55
C GLY A 213 4.74 0.70 0.37
N HIS A 214 5.32 1.33 1.38
CA HIS A 214 5.72 2.73 1.37
C HIS A 214 4.58 3.64 0.94
N HIS A 215 3.39 3.40 1.52
CA HIS A 215 2.18 4.20 1.33
C HIS A 215 1.66 4.25 -0.13
N GLY A 216 2.01 3.25 -0.94
CA GLY A 216 1.73 3.27 -2.39
C GLY A 216 2.76 4.06 -3.20
N SER A 217 4.01 4.13 -2.72
CA SER A 217 5.14 4.68 -3.48
C SER A 217 5.44 3.86 -4.74
N SER A 218 5.93 4.51 -5.80
CA SER A 218 6.43 3.85 -7.02
C SER A 218 7.86 3.33 -6.89
N THR A 219 8.55 3.63 -5.77
CA THR A 219 9.81 2.94 -5.39
C THR A 219 9.55 1.52 -4.89
N SER A 220 8.32 1.26 -4.45
CA SER A 220 7.78 -0.06 -4.09
C SER A 220 6.72 -0.49 -5.12
N ASN A 221 5.98 -1.54 -4.79
CA ASN A 221 4.83 -2.07 -5.50
C ASN A 221 5.12 -2.42 -6.96
N GLN A 222 6.34 -2.92 -7.25
CA GLN A 222 6.76 -3.12 -8.64
C GLN A 222 5.87 -4.16 -9.34
N PRO A 223 5.62 -4.03 -10.66
CA PRO A 223 4.77 -4.96 -11.41
C PRO A 223 5.09 -6.44 -11.21
N PHE A 224 6.39 -6.81 -11.20
CA PHE A 224 6.82 -8.20 -10.99
C PHE A 224 6.46 -8.74 -9.60
N PHE A 225 6.36 -7.87 -8.59
CA PHE A 225 6.01 -8.22 -7.23
C PHE A 225 4.49 -8.35 -7.10
N LEU A 226 3.73 -7.38 -7.64
CA LEU A 226 2.27 -7.47 -7.73
C LEU A 226 1.81 -8.72 -8.46
N ASP A 227 2.48 -9.13 -9.54
CA ASP A 227 2.20 -10.37 -10.28
C ASP A 227 2.46 -11.63 -9.44
N LYS A 228 3.40 -11.57 -8.49
CA LYS A 228 3.74 -12.68 -7.59
C LYS A 228 2.83 -12.78 -6.39
N VAL A 229 2.39 -11.63 -5.87
CA VAL A 229 1.43 -11.57 -4.76
C VAL A 229 0.03 -11.89 -5.24
N ASN A 230 -0.35 -11.39 -6.41
CA ASN A 230 -1.66 -11.57 -7.04
C ASN A 230 -2.84 -11.35 -6.06
N PRO A 231 -2.90 -10.19 -5.37
CA PRO A 231 -3.93 -9.93 -4.38
C PRO A 231 -5.30 -9.67 -5.00
N GLN A 232 -6.35 -9.96 -4.24
CA GLN A 232 -7.71 -9.55 -4.58
C GLN A 232 -7.97 -8.12 -4.13
N VAL A 233 -7.45 -7.77 -2.95
CA VAL A 233 -7.59 -6.45 -2.31
C VAL A 233 -6.22 -5.89 -1.96
N ALA A 234 -5.99 -4.62 -2.29
CA ALA A 234 -4.83 -3.85 -1.89
C ALA A 234 -5.26 -2.60 -1.11
N VAL A 235 -4.56 -2.29 -0.03
CA VAL A 235 -4.80 -1.10 0.79
C VAL A 235 -3.51 -0.30 0.86
N TYR A 236 -3.58 1.03 0.69
CA TYR A 236 -2.49 1.93 1.08
C TYR A 236 -2.94 2.83 2.21
N SER A 237 -2.01 3.18 3.09
CA SER A 237 -2.23 4.21 4.11
C SER A 237 -1.47 5.48 3.73
N ALA A 238 -2.17 6.61 3.60
CA ALA A 238 -1.55 7.89 3.27
C ALA A 238 -2.35 9.06 3.84
N GLU A 239 -1.71 10.21 4.04
CA GLU A 239 -2.43 11.44 4.38
C GLU A 239 -3.08 12.05 3.14
N LEU A 240 -4.30 12.55 3.30
CA LEU A 240 -4.96 13.35 2.29
C LEU A 240 -4.07 14.55 1.91
N ALA A 241 -3.80 14.71 0.61
CA ALA A 241 -2.95 15.77 0.09
C ALA A 241 -1.52 15.80 0.67
N ASN A 242 -0.96 14.63 1.01
CA ASN A 242 0.44 14.52 1.42
C ASN A 242 1.40 15.12 0.36
N SER A 243 2.51 15.68 0.83
CA SER A 243 3.53 16.30 -0.02
C SER A 243 4.37 15.29 -0.83
N TYR A 244 4.31 14.01 -0.49
CA TYR A 244 5.05 12.95 -1.17
C TYR A 244 4.39 12.55 -2.49
N GLY A 245 3.12 12.89 -2.68
CA GLY A 245 2.35 12.51 -3.85
C GLY A 245 1.87 11.06 -3.80
N HIS A 246 1.86 10.44 -2.61
CA HIS A 246 1.39 9.09 -2.37
C HIS A 246 -0.15 9.01 -2.35
N PRO A 247 -0.77 7.93 -2.86
CA PRO A 247 -0.14 6.91 -3.68
C PRO A 247 0.27 7.49 -5.04
N HIS A 248 1.33 6.96 -5.64
CA HIS A 248 1.76 7.41 -6.97
C HIS A 248 0.79 6.89 -8.05
N ILE A 249 0.63 7.67 -9.13
CA ILE A 249 -0.29 7.32 -10.23
C ILE A 249 0.08 5.99 -10.89
N GLU A 250 1.37 5.72 -11.07
CA GLU A 250 1.85 4.49 -11.68
C GLU A 250 1.40 3.25 -10.88
N VAL A 251 1.37 3.33 -9.55
CA VAL A 251 0.94 2.23 -8.69
C VAL A 251 -0.55 1.96 -8.87
N LEU A 252 -1.39 3.01 -8.87
CA LEU A 252 -2.82 2.86 -9.11
C LEU A 252 -3.12 2.29 -10.50
N GLU A 253 -2.35 2.68 -11.52
CA GLU A 253 -2.44 2.10 -12.86
C GLU A 253 -2.06 0.62 -12.87
N TRP A 254 -0.96 0.23 -12.21
CA TRP A 254 -0.55 -1.18 -12.13
C TRP A 254 -1.56 -2.07 -11.41
N LEU A 255 -2.21 -1.56 -10.36
CA LEU A 255 -3.27 -2.26 -9.64
C LEU A 255 -4.52 -2.42 -10.49
N LYS A 256 -4.93 -1.35 -11.17
CA LYS A 256 -6.07 -1.35 -12.09
C LYS A 256 -5.87 -2.32 -13.25
N ASP A 257 -4.68 -2.35 -13.85
CA ASP A 257 -4.35 -3.25 -14.96
C ASP A 257 -4.39 -4.74 -14.57
N ARG A 258 -4.41 -5.04 -13.26
CA ARG A 258 -4.50 -6.38 -12.68
C ARG A 258 -5.87 -6.68 -12.07
N ASP A 259 -6.85 -5.79 -12.25
CA ASP A 259 -8.18 -5.89 -11.63
C ASP A 259 -8.13 -6.02 -10.08
N ILE A 260 -7.11 -5.44 -9.44
CA ILE A 260 -6.94 -5.47 -7.98
C ILE A 260 -7.83 -4.38 -7.36
N GLN A 261 -8.73 -4.78 -6.44
CA GLN A 261 -9.58 -3.82 -5.74
C GLN A 261 -8.73 -3.01 -4.77
N THR A 262 -8.69 -1.70 -4.97
CA THR A 262 -7.78 -0.81 -4.24
C THR A 262 -8.56 0.11 -3.31
N TYR A 263 -8.09 0.24 -2.08
CA TYR A 263 -8.63 1.14 -1.06
C TYR A 263 -7.51 2.01 -0.48
N GLY A 264 -7.86 3.21 -0.03
CA GLY A 264 -6.92 4.19 0.49
C GLY A 264 -7.42 4.88 1.73
N THR A 265 -6.64 4.95 2.79
CA THR A 265 -7.10 5.57 4.04
C THR A 265 -7.44 7.05 3.89
N ASP A 266 -6.76 7.76 2.98
CA ASP A 266 -7.00 9.17 2.68
C ASP A 266 -8.40 9.47 2.13
N VAL A 267 -8.98 8.53 1.38
CA VAL A 267 -10.30 8.68 0.73
C VAL A 267 -11.38 7.81 1.36
N ASN A 268 -11.00 6.67 1.93
CA ASN A 268 -11.92 5.68 2.51
C ASN A 268 -11.98 5.73 4.04
N GLY A 269 -11.12 6.51 4.71
CA GLY A 269 -10.93 6.44 6.16
C GLY A 269 -10.39 5.07 6.57
N THR A 270 -10.72 4.61 7.79
CA THR A 270 -10.34 3.25 8.21
C THR A 270 -10.94 2.21 7.27
N VAL A 271 -10.12 1.29 6.77
CA VAL A 271 -10.53 0.17 5.92
C VAL A 271 -10.51 -1.10 6.75
N THR A 272 -11.64 -1.80 6.83
CA THR A 272 -11.79 -3.04 7.59
C THR A 272 -12.04 -4.20 6.64
N ILE A 273 -11.20 -5.23 6.72
CA ILE A 273 -11.38 -6.49 5.98
C ILE A 273 -11.73 -7.59 6.97
N GLU A 274 -12.97 -8.08 6.90
CA GLU A 274 -13.47 -9.19 7.69
C GLU A 274 -13.31 -10.51 6.92
N THR A 275 -13.02 -11.61 7.62
CA THR A 275 -12.93 -12.94 7.01
C THR A 275 -13.43 -14.05 7.92
N ASP A 276 -14.10 -15.04 7.35
CA ASP A 276 -14.42 -16.33 7.99
C ASP A 276 -13.32 -17.39 7.80
N GLY A 277 -12.25 -17.02 7.07
CA GLY A 277 -11.12 -17.84 6.68
C GLY A 277 -11.28 -18.58 5.35
N GLU A 278 -12.37 -18.33 4.61
CA GLU A 278 -12.54 -18.73 3.22
C GLU A 278 -12.86 -17.53 2.31
N LYS A 279 -13.59 -16.54 2.83
CA LYS A 279 -14.01 -15.33 2.11
C LYS A 279 -13.55 -14.07 2.80
N ILE A 280 -13.53 -12.97 2.06
CA ILE A 280 -13.22 -11.63 2.58
C ILE A 280 -14.40 -10.69 2.32
N HIS A 281 -14.62 -9.75 3.23
CA HIS A 281 -15.58 -8.67 3.08
C HIS A 281 -14.90 -7.36 3.45
N VAL A 282 -14.97 -6.35 2.58
CA VAL A 282 -14.34 -5.05 2.81
C VAL A 282 -15.41 -4.03 3.21
N GLN A 283 -15.15 -3.30 4.29
CA GLN A 283 -15.91 -2.14 4.73
C GLN A 283 -14.97 -0.94 4.80
N THR A 284 -15.51 0.24 4.49
CA THR A 284 -14.79 1.51 4.55
C THR A 284 -15.56 2.49 5.43
N GLU A 285 -14.86 3.28 6.23
CA GLU A 285 -15.46 4.35 7.04
C GLU A 285 -16.18 5.39 6.16
N LYS A 286 -15.65 5.63 4.95
CA LYS A 286 -16.14 6.62 3.99
C LYS A 286 -16.11 6.06 2.57
N ASP A 287 -17.04 6.54 1.74
CA ASP A 287 -17.01 6.29 0.30
C ASP A 287 -15.95 7.17 -0.35
N GLY A 288 -15.04 6.54 -1.09
CA GLY A 288 -13.93 7.20 -1.75
C GLY A 288 -13.39 6.36 -2.88
N THR A 289 -12.83 7.02 -3.90
CA THR A 289 -12.10 6.34 -4.97
C THR A 289 -10.64 6.77 -4.87
N PRO A 290 -9.69 5.83 -4.75
CA PRO A 290 -8.28 6.14 -4.76
C PRO A 290 -7.87 7.01 -5.93
N LYS A 291 -7.04 8.02 -5.64
CA LYS A 291 -6.49 8.96 -6.62
C LYS A 291 -5.02 9.20 -6.30
N PRO A 292 -4.22 9.65 -7.28
CA PRO A 292 -2.84 9.99 -7.02
C PRO A 292 -2.75 11.13 -6.00
N GLY A 293 -1.86 11.05 -5.02
CA GLY A 293 -1.68 12.11 -4.02
C GLY A 293 -1.36 13.48 -4.64
N SER A 294 -0.64 13.46 -5.77
CA SER A 294 -0.33 14.64 -6.57
C SER A 294 -1.56 15.37 -7.15
N SER A 295 -2.72 14.71 -7.21
CA SER A 295 -3.96 15.31 -7.71
C SER A 295 -4.50 16.41 -6.80
N TYR A 296 -4.27 16.32 -5.49
CA TYR A 296 -4.73 17.31 -4.51
C TYR A 296 -3.94 18.62 -4.56
N ASN A 297 -2.67 18.56 -4.93
CA ASN A 297 -1.84 19.76 -5.10
C ASN A 297 -2.29 20.61 -6.29
N LYS A 298 -2.89 19.98 -7.32
CA LYS A 298 -3.50 20.72 -8.44
C LYS A 298 -4.77 21.47 -8.01
N GLU A 299 -5.64 20.86 -7.20
CA GLU A 299 -6.87 21.50 -6.74
C GLU A 299 -6.61 22.70 -5.79
N ASN A 300 -5.58 22.63 -4.95
CA ASN A 300 -5.18 23.75 -4.08
C ASN A 300 -4.54 24.92 -4.86
N SER A 301 -3.95 24.68 -6.03
CA SER A 301 -3.45 25.75 -6.91
C SER A 301 -4.60 26.58 -7.51
N THR A 302 -5.78 25.99 -7.68
CA THR A 302 -6.99 26.69 -8.16
C THR A 302 -7.78 27.45 -7.10
N GLN A 303 -7.44 27.33 -5.81
CA GLN A 303 -8.12 28.05 -4.71
C GLN A 303 -7.28 29.16 -4.05
N LYS A 304 -6.01 29.34 -4.45
CA LYS A 304 -5.12 30.41 -3.97
C LYS A 304 -4.93 31.55 -4.98
N THR A 305 -6.00 32.00 -5.63
CA THR A 305 -5.99 33.21 -6.46
C THR A 305 -7.00 34.25 -5.97
N GLU A 306 -6.90 34.63 -4.70
CA GLU A 306 -7.34 35.95 -4.23
C GLU A 306 -6.21 36.48 -3.32
N ASP A 307 -5.61 37.59 -3.73
CA ASP A 307 -4.47 38.28 -3.10
C ASP A 307 -3.06 37.65 -3.22
N ALA A 308 -2.52 37.65 -4.44
CA ALA A 308 -1.12 37.99 -4.67
C ALA A 308 -0.96 38.60 -6.07
N THR A 309 -0.16 39.65 -6.18
CA THR A 309 0.16 40.36 -7.42
C THR A 309 0.54 39.39 -8.54
N SER A 310 -0.17 39.50 -9.66
CA SER A 310 0.02 38.73 -10.89
C SER A 310 1.41 38.94 -11.49
N GLU A 311 2.35 38.07 -11.16
CA GLU A 311 3.44 37.77 -12.08
C GLU A 311 2.93 36.64 -13.00
N GLU A 312 2.91 36.91 -14.30
CA GLU A 312 2.47 35.95 -15.31
C GLU A 312 3.35 34.70 -15.23
N LEU A 313 2.72 33.53 -15.06
CA LEU A 313 3.42 32.25 -15.14
C LEU A 313 4.12 32.14 -16.51
N PRO A 314 5.37 31.67 -16.56
CA PRO A 314 6.12 31.59 -17.80
C PRO A 314 5.47 30.58 -18.76
N GLU A 315 5.23 31.00 -20.01
CA GLU A 315 4.67 30.11 -21.06
C GLU A 315 5.58 28.90 -21.34
N THR A 316 6.88 29.05 -21.08
CA THR A 316 7.88 27.97 -21.19
C THR A 316 8.93 28.09 -20.09
N ILE A 317 9.40 26.95 -19.57
CA ILE A 317 10.45 26.87 -18.56
C ILE A 317 11.68 26.25 -19.21
N ASN A 318 12.74 27.04 -19.37
CA ASN A 318 13.99 26.54 -19.91
C ASN A 318 14.83 25.88 -18.81
N ILE A 319 14.97 24.54 -18.85
CA ILE A 319 15.64 23.77 -17.80
C ILE A 319 17.13 24.12 -17.63
N ASN A 320 17.72 24.82 -18.58
CA ASN A 320 19.11 25.29 -18.54
C ASN A 320 19.29 26.71 -17.98
N THR A 321 18.23 27.50 -17.86
CA THR A 321 18.33 28.92 -17.43
C THR A 321 17.32 29.32 -16.37
N ALA A 322 16.24 28.55 -16.19
CA ALA A 322 15.20 28.82 -15.20
C ALA A 322 15.77 28.96 -13.78
N SER A 323 15.17 29.83 -12.97
CA SER A 323 15.45 29.92 -11.53
C SER A 323 14.99 28.63 -10.81
N SER A 324 15.37 28.46 -9.53
CA SER A 324 14.85 27.34 -8.73
C SER A 324 13.33 27.39 -8.66
N GLU A 325 12.78 28.58 -8.40
CA GLU A 325 11.34 28.82 -8.30
C GLU A 325 10.60 28.49 -9.61
N GLU A 326 11.19 28.83 -10.77
CA GLU A 326 10.63 28.47 -12.08
C GLU A 326 10.73 26.96 -12.36
N LEU A 327 11.79 26.28 -11.92
CA LEU A 327 11.92 24.83 -12.06
C LEU A 327 10.90 24.06 -11.19
N GLU A 328 10.53 24.61 -10.04
CA GLU A 328 9.54 24.01 -9.14
C GLU A 328 8.12 23.99 -9.72
N LEU A 329 7.88 24.74 -10.80
CA LEU A 329 6.63 24.67 -11.58
C LEU A 329 6.56 23.42 -12.48
N LEU A 330 7.68 22.68 -12.63
CA LEU A 330 7.72 21.41 -13.36
C LEU A 330 7.22 20.24 -12.47
N PRO A 331 6.49 19.26 -13.04
CA PRO A 331 5.92 18.14 -12.31
C PRO A 331 6.96 17.42 -11.46
N LEU A 332 6.65 17.30 -10.17
CA LEU A 332 7.44 16.52 -9.20
C LEU A 332 8.88 17.04 -9.03
N ILE A 333 9.14 18.31 -9.37
CA ILE A 333 10.40 18.99 -9.07
C ILE A 333 10.17 19.88 -7.85
N GLY A 334 10.64 19.43 -6.69
CA GLY A 334 10.70 20.27 -5.47
C GLY A 334 12.03 21.02 -5.35
N PRO A 335 12.19 21.90 -4.34
CA PRO A 335 13.39 22.74 -4.17
C PRO A 335 14.71 21.96 -4.24
N ALA A 336 14.76 20.77 -3.61
CA ALA A 336 15.96 19.94 -3.61
C ALA A 336 16.32 19.38 -5.01
N LEU A 337 15.31 19.04 -5.83
CA LEU A 337 15.55 18.60 -7.22
C LEU A 337 15.85 19.79 -8.13
N ALA A 338 15.22 20.94 -7.91
CA ALA A 338 15.50 22.18 -8.63
C ALA A 338 16.97 22.60 -8.48
N GLU A 339 17.51 22.59 -7.26
CA GLU A 339 18.93 22.88 -6.99
C GLU A 339 19.87 21.88 -7.67
N LYS A 340 19.54 20.57 -7.66
CA LYS A 340 20.31 19.56 -8.39
C LYS A 340 20.26 19.78 -9.91
N ILE A 341 19.09 20.14 -10.45
CA ILE A 341 18.94 20.48 -11.86
C ILE A 341 19.85 21.66 -12.20
N ILE A 342 19.86 22.71 -11.39
CA ILE A 342 20.73 23.88 -11.58
C ILE A 342 22.21 23.48 -11.55
N ALA A 343 22.61 22.65 -10.59
CA ALA A 343 24.00 22.25 -10.38
C ALA A 343 24.59 21.43 -11.54
N GLU A 344 23.78 20.64 -12.23
CA GLU A 344 24.23 19.72 -13.28
C GLU A 344 23.97 20.22 -14.73
N ARG A 345 23.57 21.49 -14.90
CA ARG A 345 23.45 22.12 -16.21
C ARG A 345 24.79 22.11 -16.99
N PRO A 346 24.76 22.04 -18.34
CA PRO A 346 23.59 22.07 -19.20
C PRO A 346 23.11 20.68 -19.69
N TYR A 347 21.82 20.59 -19.97
CA TYR A 347 21.11 19.47 -20.58
C TYR A 347 20.86 19.70 -22.07
N GLN A 348 20.96 18.64 -22.88
CA GLN A 348 20.69 18.71 -24.33
C GLN A 348 19.23 18.37 -24.66
N SER A 349 18.56 17.63 -23.77
CA SER A 349 17.17 17.22 -23.87
C SER A 349 16.56 17.08 -22.48
N ILE A 350 15.22 17.11 -22.37
CA ILE A 350 14.51 16.81 -21.11
C ILE A 350 14.87 15.40 -20.60
N GLU A 351 15.21 14.48 -21.51
CA GLU A 351 15.65 13.12 -21.17
C GLU A 351 16.95 13.08 -20.35
N ASP A 352 17.80 14.09 -20.49
CA ASP A 352 19.07 14.14 -19.76
C ASP A 352 18.88 14.37 -18.25
N LEU A 353 17.70 14.85 -17.82
CA LEU A 353 17.39 15.04 -16.40
C LEU A 353 17.47 13.73 -15.61
N LYS A 354 17.36 12.56 -16.25
CA LYS A 354 17.50 11.24 -15.60
C LYS A 354 18.89 10.95 -15.03
N LYS A 355 19.89 11.78 -15.35
CA LYS A 355 21.22 11.69 -14.75
C LYS A 355 21.21 12.13 -13.28
N ILE A 356 20.21 12.93 -12.91
CA ILE A 356 20.04 13.44 -11.56
C ILE A 356 19.42 12.36 -10.69
N ASN A 357 20.10 12.02 -9.61
CA ASN A 357 19.57 11.09 -8.62
C ASN A 357 18.30 11.68 -7.98
N GLY A 358 17.17 10.99 -8.18
CA GLY A 358 15.83 11.42 -7.81
C GLY A 358 14.93 11.81 -9.00
N ILE A 359 15.43 11.80 -10.24
CA ILE A 359 14.63 12.01 -11.45
C ILE A 359 14.62 10.75 -12.31
N GLY A 360 13.51 10.03 -12.30
CA GLY A 360 13.31 8.81 -13.09
C GLY A 360 12.52 9.03 -14.39
N ASP A 361 12.29 7.93 -15.13
CA ASP A 361 11.51 7.95 -16.38
C ASP A 361 10.09 8.54 -16.20
N GLY A 362 9.46 8.30 -15.04
CA GLY A 362 8.13 8.83 -14.72
C GLY A 362 8.09 10.35 -14.63
N ILE A 363 9.04 10.95 -13.88
CA ILE A 363 9.16 12.41 -13.76
C ILE A 363 9.46 13.03 -15.13
N VAL A 364 10.39 12.46 -15.89
CA VAL A 364 10.73 12.96 -17.24
C VAL A 364 9.55 12.87 -18.21
N ARG A 365 8.76 11.79 -18.15
CA ARG A 365 7.52 11.66 -18.94
C ARG A 365 6.53 12.76 -18.58
N GLN A 366 6.27 13.01 -17.30
CA GLN A 366 5.33 14.05 -16.85
C GLN A 366 5.80 15.46 -17.23
N ILE A 367 7.09 15.76 -17.10
CA ILE A 367 7.67 17.03 -17.55
C ILE A 367 7.46 17.23 -19.06
N LYS A 368 7.61 16.16 -19.86
CA LYS A 368 7.34 16.21 -21.31
C LYS A 368 5.86 16.38 -21.63
N GLU A 369 4.98 15.70 -20.91
CA GLU A 369 3.52 15.75 -21.12
C GLU A 369 2.92 17.11 -20.74
N GLN A 370 3.48 17.78 -19.72
CA GLN A 370 3.08 19.16 -19.37
C GLN A 370 3.37 20.14 -20.51
N GLY A 371 4.38 19.86 -21.35
CA GLY A 371 4.64 20.59 -22.59
C GLY A 371 5.23 22.00 -22.43
N ILE A 372 5.54 22.43 -21.20
CA ILE A 372 6.12 23.76 -20.93
C ILE A 372 7.64 23.73 -20.78
N ALA A 373 8.25 22.57 -20.50
CA ALA A 373 9.69 22.43 -20.36
C ALA A 373 10.41 22.47 -21.72
N VAL A 374 11.45 23.29 -21.83
CA VAL A 374 12.30 23.40 -23.01
C VAL A 374 13.78 23.41 -22.63
N THR A 375 14.67 23.13 -23.59
CA THR A 375 16.13 23.16 -23.37
C THR A 375 16.81 24.34 -24.05
N LYS A 376 16.09 25.13 -24.85
CA LYS A 376 16.56 26.27 -25.61
C LYS A 376 15.52 27.38 -25.62
#